data_AF-A0A4S2LGU1-F1
#
_entry.id   AF-A0A4S2LGU1-F1
#
_cell.length_a   1.000
_cell.length_b   1.000
_cell.length_c   1.000
_cell.angle_alpha   90.00
_cell.angle_beta   90.00
_cell.angle_gamma   90.00
#
_symmetry.space_group_name_H-M   'P 1'
#
loop_
_entity.id
_entity.type
_entity.pdbx_description
1 polymer ?
#
loop_
_entity_poly.entity_id
_entity_poly.type
_entity_poly.pdbx_seq_one_letter_code
_entity_poly.pdbx_strand_id
1 'polypeptide(L)'
;MAAVICQLRVDSRTYSLLLKAPRFWQNGLLRECELKNFINGIGDFVVYVNVKKLRARYGDNNEHGLSWLTTRRLNNDTGSCTTATDFSSRGYSANSRGIWITGPHTQTFCSETSGRKFTYFTVENCKLYSKHPPQLNRELIATYELTLDKSADRFKVHHLLEQLNGGRPRCRYNAFSLAYFN
;
A
#
# COMPACT_ATOMS: atom_id res chain seq x y z
N MET A 1 16.99 -4.59 6.47
CA MET A 1 15.89 -5.46 5.94
C MET A 1 14.61 -4.71 6.22
N ALA A 2 13.59 -4.72 5.36
CA ALA A 2 12.35 -3.98 5.62
C ALA A 2 11.15 -4.92 5.71
N ALA A 3 10.18 -4.51 6.52
CA ALA A 3 8.88 -5.18 6.67
C ALA A 3 7.80 -4.29 6.05
N VAL A 4 6.93 -4.89 5.24
CA VAL A 4 5.76 -4.24 4.66
C VAL A 4 4.52 -5.00 5.11
N ILE A 5 3.57 -4.33 5.74
CA ILE A 5 2.30 -4.93 6.12
C ILE A 5 1.38 -4.92 4.91
N CYS A 6 0.85 -6.07 4.57
CA CYS A 6 -0.07 -6.25 3.47
C CYS A 6 -1.41 -6.70 4.05
N GLN A 7 -2.44 -5.89 3.84
CA GLN A 7 -3.78 -6.21 4.28
C GLN A 7 -4.56 -6.88 3.16
N LEU A 8 -5.22 -7.99 3.51
CA LEU A 8 -6.02 -8.81 2.60
C LEU A 8 -7.39 -9.05 3.22
N ARG A 9 -8.47 -8.74 2.51
CA ARG A 9 -9.80 -9.27 2.88
C ARG A 9 -9.86 -10.76 2.53
N VAL A 10 -10.16 -11.60 3.53
CA VAL A 10 -10.21 -13.05 3.38
C VAL A 10 -11.68 -13.50 3.32
N ASP A 11 -12.19 -13.75 2.12
CA ASP A 11 -13.45 -14.48 1.93
C ASP A 11 -13.16 -15.98 1.96
N SER A 12 -13.39 -16.61 3.12
CA SER A 12 -13.56 -18.05 3.45
C SER A 12 -12.78 -19.17 2.73
N ARG A 13 -11.86 -18.87 1.80
CA ARG A 13 -10.99 -19.84 1.14
C ARG A 13 -9.54 -19.41 1.32
N THR A 14 -8.85 -20.17 2.15
CA THR A 14 -7.46 -20.03 2.58
C THR A 14 -6.52 -19.91 1.37
N TYR A 15 -6.16 -18.68 0.98
CA TYR A 15 -5.09 -18.46 0.00
C TYR A 15 -3.78 -18.23 0.73
N SER A 16 -2.82 -19.14 0.57
CA SER A 16 -1.44 -18.89 0.97
C SER A 16 -0.87 -17.74 0.13
N LEU A 17 -0.43 -16.67 0.79
CA LEU A 17 0.27 -15.53 0.17
C LEU A 17 1.53 -15.98 -0.60
N LEU A 18 2.13 -17.10 -0.19
CA LEU A 18 3.29 -17.69 -0.87
C LEU A 18 2.93 -18.27 -2.25
N LEU A 19 1.68 -18.71 -2.44
CA LEU A 19 1.18 -19.15 -3.75
C LEU A 19 0.83 -17.96 -4.66
N LYS A 20 0.81 -16.74 -4.13
CA LYS A 20 0.62 -15.51 -4.90
C LYS A 20 1.97 -14.94 -5.26
N ALA A 21 2.07 -14.34 -6.45
CA ALA A 21 3.32 -13.71 -6.90
C ALA A 21 4.54 -14.68 -6.89
N PRO A 22 4.41 -15.95 -7.36
CA PRO A 22 5.42 -16.99 -7.16
C PRO A 22 6.81 -16.60 -7.70
N ARG A 23 6.84 -15.85 -8.81
CA ARG A 23 8.07 -15.30 -9.40
C ARG A 23 8.87 -14.44 -8.42
N PHE A 24 8.19 -13.70 -7.53
CA PHE A 24 8.82 -12.76 -6.60
C PHE A 24 9.25 -13.41 -5.27
N TRP A 25 8.63 -14.54 -4.92
CA TRP A 25 9.10 -15.40 -3.84
C TRP A 25 10.33 -16.21 -4.27
N GLN A 26 10.25 -16.88 -5.43
CA GLN A 26 11.34 -17.72 -5.95
C GLN A 26 12.62 -16.92 -6.23
N ASN A 27 12.51 -15.67 -6.68
CA ASN A 27 13.67 -14.81 -6.90
C ASN A 27 14.22 -14.17 -5.61
N GLY A 28 13.62 -14.43 -4.45
CA GLY A 28 14.02 -13.94 -3.13
C GLY A 28 13.91 -12.43 -2.94
N LEU A 29 13.01 -11.78 -3.68
CA LEU A 29 12.60 -10.38 -3.45
C LEU A 29 11.67 -10.32 -2.24
N LEU A 30 10.66 -11.18 -2.21
CA LEU A 30 9.84 -11.48 -1.04
C LEU A 30 10.47 -12.67 -0.31
N ARG A 31 10.56 -12.61 1.02
CA ARG A 31 11.26 -13.65 1.82
C ARG A 31 10.36 -14.39 2.77
N GLU A 32 9.67 -13.66 3.62
CA GLU A 32 8.84 -14.21 4.69
C GLU A 32 7.46 -13.54 4.67
N CYS A 33 6.44 -14.27 5.09
CA CYS A 33 5.07 -13.81 5.21
C CYS A 33 4.45 -14.36 6.49
N GLU A 34 3.98 -13.48 7.37
CA GLU A 34 3.37 -13.88 8.63
C GLU A 34 2.01 -13.22 8.82
N LEU A 35 0.97 -13.97 9.15
CA LEU A 35 -0.29 -13.38 9.61
C LEU A 35 -0.06 -12.81 11.01
N LYS A 36 -0.16 -11.49 11.17
CA LYS A 36 -0.05 -10.82 12.47
C LYS A 36 -1.39 -10.65 13.16
N ASN A 37 -2.43 -10.30 12.42
CA ASN A 37 -3.76 -10.10 12.97
C ASN A 37 -4.83 -10.46 11.96
N PHE A 38 -6.01 -10.81 12.46
CA PHE A 38 -7.21 -11.02 11.66
C PHE A 38 -8.39 -10.33 12.36
N ILE A 39 -8.87 -9.23 11.77
CA ILE A 39 -9.88 -8.38 12.39
C ILE A 39 -10.91 -8.03 11.32
N ASN A 40 -12.21 -8.22 11.63
CA ASN A 40 -13.32 -7.86 10.74
C ASN A 40 -13.20 -8.42 9.31
N GLY A 41 -12.71 -9.66 9.17
CA GLY A 41 -12.52 -10.31 7.86
C GLY A 41 -11.27 -9.85 7.10
N ILE A 42 -10.42 -9.00 7.69
CA ILE A 42 -9.18 -8.51 7.09
C ILE A 42 -7.99 -9.12 7.84
N GLY A 43 -7.13 -9.81 7.09
CA GLY A 43 -5.84 -10.32 7.56
C GLY A 43 -4.72 -9.33 7.33
N ASP A 44 -4.02 -8.97 8.40
CA ASP A 44 -2.79 -8.18 8.36
C ASP A 44 -1.60 -9.12 8.26
N PHE A 45 -0.95 -9.17 7.09
CA PHE A 45 0.23 -9.99 6.87
C PHE A 45 1.49 -9.13 6.87
N VAL A 46 2.52 -9.51 7.62
CA VAL A 46 3.85 -8.89 7.50
C VAL A 46 4.62 -9.63 6.42
N VAL A 47 5.03 -8.91 5.38
CA VAL A 47 5.87 -9.39 4.29
C VAL A 47 7.26 -8.77 4.42
N TYR A 48 8.29 -9.62 4.55
CA TYR A 48 9.67 -9.16 4.59
C TYR A 48 10.25 -9.06 3.20
N VAL A 49 10.82 -7.90 2.89
CA VAL A 49 11.36 -7.57 1.57
C VAL A 49 12.86 -7.39 1.60
N ASN A 50 13.51 -7.93 0.55
CA ASN A 50 14.94 -7.76 0.35
C ASN A 50 15.25 -6.38 -0.24
N VAL A 51 15.41 -5.39 0.63
CA VAL A 51 15.70 -3.99 0.25
C VAL A 51 16.93 -3.87 -0.65
N LYS A 52 17.99 -4.67 -0.42
CA LYS A 52 19.18 -4.65 -1.27
C LYS A 52 18.84 -5.02 -2.72
N LYS A 53 18.04 -6.08 -2.93
CA LYS A 53 17.57 -6.48 -4.26
C LYS A 53 16.60 -5.46 -4.87
N LEU A 54 15.74 -4.85 -4.04
CA LEU A 54 14.83 -3.80 -4.50
C LEU A 54 15.60 -2.58 -4.99
N ARG A 55 16.52 -2.05 -4.19
CA ARG A 55 17.35 -0.89 -4.54
C ARG A 55 18.23 -1.15 -5.75
N ALA A 56 18.86 -2.33 -5.83
CA ALA A 56 19.68 -2.71 -6.97
C ALA A 56 18.89 -2.74 -8.29
N ARG A 57 17.60 -3.05 -8.25
CA ARG A 57 16.76 -3.20 -9.45
C ARG A 57 15.95 -1.95 -9.79
N TYR A 58 15.52 -1.19 -8.80
CA TYR A 58 14.54 -0.10 -8.96
C TYR A 58 15.06 1.26 -8.48
N GLY A 59 16.30 1.33 -8.01
CA GLY A 59 16.92 2.54 -7.48
C GLY A 59 16.60 2.77 -6.00
N ASP A 60 17.22 3.81 -5.43
CA ASP A 60 17.06 4.17 -4.02
C ASP A 60 15.76 4.96 -3.79
N ASN A 61 14.65 4.24 -3.71
CA ASN A 61 13.34 4.82 -3.42
C ASN A 61 13.09 4.82 -1.90
N ASN A 62 12.32 5.80 -1.45
CA ASN A 62 11.86 5.87 -0.07
C ASN A 62 10.79 4.80 0.23
N GLU A 63 10.39 4.74 1.49
CA GLU A 63 9.39 3.83 2.04
C GLU A 63 8.05 3.81 1.28
N HIS A 64 7.60 4.97 0.80
CA HIS A 64 6.36 5.10 0.04
C HIS A 64 6.44 4.34 -1.28
N GLY A 65 7.53 4.55 -2.04
CA GLY A 65 7.77 3.88 -3.32
C GLY A 65 7.97 2.38 -3.15
N LEU A 66 8.68 1.96 -2.10
CA LEU A 66 8.92 0.54 -1.80
C LEU A 66 7.63 -0.19 -1.35
N SER A 67 6.78 0.46 -0.54
CA SER A 67 5.46 -0.07 -0.15
C SER A 67 4.58 -0.29 -1.37
N TRP A 68 4.51 0.73 -2.24
CA TRP A 68 3.78 0.67 -3.49
C TRP A 68 4.26 -0.47 -4.40
N LEU A 69 5.58 -0.58 -4.59
CA LEU A 69 6.18 -1.61 -5.42
C LEU A 69 5.88 -3.02 -4.87
N THR A 70 5.98 -3.19 -3.55
CA THR A 70 5.66 -4.46 -2.87
C THR A 70 4.20 -4.84 -3.09
N THR A 71 3.27 -3.87 -2.95
CA THR A 71 1.84 -4.04 -3.25
C THR A 71 1.63 -4.52 -4.68
N ARG A 72 2.29 -3.88 -5.66
CA ARG A 72 2.16 -4.23 -7.07
C ARG A 72 2.65 -5.66 -7.36
N ARG A 73 3.79 -6.04 -6.76
CA ARG A 73 4.34 -7.40 -6.94
C ARG A 73 3.47 -8.47 -6.28
N LEU A 74 2.91 -8.22 -5.10
CA LEU A 74 1.95 -9.14 -4.45
C LEU A 74 0.67 -9.33 -5.26
N ASN A 75 0.20 -8.27 -5.93
CA ASN A 75 -0.90 -8.34 -6.90
C ASN A 75 -0.46 -8.88 -8.29
N ASN A 76 0.73 -9.48 -8.38
CA ASN A 76 1.31 -10.11 -9.56
C ASN A 76 1.30 -9.20 -10.82
N ASP A 77 1.49 -7.90 -10.63
CA ASP A 77 1.55 -6.88 -11.70
C ASP A 77 0.35 -6.84 -12.65
N THR A 78 -0.84 -7.28 -12.20
CA THR A 78 -2.04 -7.36 -13.04
C THR A 78 -2.64 -6.00 -13.45
N GLY A 79 -2.01 -4.89 -13.07
CA GLY A 79 -2.32 -3.53 -13.55
C GLY A 79 -3.54 -2.86 -12.91
N SER A 80 -4.47 -3.61 -12.32
CA SER A 80 -5.70 -3.03 -11.75
C SER A 80 -5.55 -2.42 -10.36
N CYS A 81 -4.43 -2.69 -9.67
CA CYS A 81 -4.28 -2.43 -8.23
C CYS A 81 -2.97 -1.69 -7.99
N THR A 82 -3.06 -0.37 -8.10
CA THR A 82 -1.90 0.51 -8.21
C THR A 82 -1.86 1.56 -7.12
N THR A 83 -2.78 1.55 -6.17
CA THR A 83 -2.75 2.48 -5.04
C THR A 83 -2.38 1.72 -3.78
N ALA A 84 -1.37 2.21 -3.05
CA ALA A 84 -0.95 1.71 -1.75
C ALA A 84 -0.89 2.88 -0.77
N THR A 85 -1.04 2.62 0.53
CA THR A 85 -0.79 3.66 1.53
C THR A 85 0.60 3.49 2.10
N ASP A 86 1.14 4.59 2.59
CA ASP A 86 2.21 4.55 3.54
C ASP A 86 1.74 5.11 4.88
N PHE A 87 2.00 4.33 5.92
CA PHE A 87 1.78 4.68 7.32
C PHE A 87 3.14 4.70 8.07
N SER A 88 4.22 4.86 7.32
CA SER A 88 5.59 4.97 7.82
C SER A 88 5.68 6.01 8.94
N SER A 89 6.50 5.70 9.94
CA SER A 89 6.73 6.53 11.13
C SER A 89 5.63 6.49 12.21
N ARG A 90 4.58 5.66 12.06
CA ARG A 90 3.54 5.51 13.08
C ARG A 90 3.50 4.09 13.65
N GLY A 91 3.15 4.00 14.94
CA GLY A 91 2.93 2.71 15.59
C GLY A 91 1.79 1.94 14.91
N TYR A 92 1.89 0.60 14.94
CA TYR A 92 0.93 -0.31 14.31
C TYR A 92 -0.54 -0.03 14.67
N SER A 93 -0.83 0.53 15.85
CA SER A 93 -2.17 0.86 16.36
C SER A 93 -2.55 2.35 16.28
N ALA A 94 -1.76 3.19 15.62
CA ALA A 94 -1.97 4.63 15.61
C ALA A 94 -3.15 5.06 14.72
N ASN A 95 -3.91 6.05 15.21
CA ASN A 95 -4.95 6.72 14.44
C ASN A 95 -4.42 8.05 13.89
N SER A 96 -4.84 8.44 12.68
CA SER A 96 -4.33 9.65 12.04
C SER A 96 -5.38 10.40 11.24
N ARG A 97 -5.31 11.74 11.27
CA ARG A 97 -5.97 12.59 10.27
C ARG A 97 -5.15 12.81 9.01
N GLY A 98 -3.84 12.56 9.04
CA GLY A 98 -2.95 12.63 7.88
C GLY A 98 -2.59 11.25 7.35
N ILE A 99 -2.84 10.98 6.07
CA ILE A 99 -2.46 9.72 5.41
C ILE A 99 -1.66 10.00 4.15
N TRP A 100 -0.67 9.15 3.85
CA TRP A 100 0.05 9.20 2.60
C TRP A 100 -0.41 8.07 1.68
N ILE A 101 -0.72 8.41 0.44
CA ILE A 101 -1.16 7.47 -0.57
C ILE A 101 -0.23 7.55 -1.75
N THR A 102 0.30 6.41 -2.17
CA THR A 102 1.20 6.30 -3.31
C THR A 102 0.51 5.53 -4.43
N GLY A 103 0.56 6.08 -5.65
CA GLY A 103 -0.10 5.50 -6.81
C GLY A 103 0.30 6.18 -8.12
N PRO A 104 -0.34 5.83 -9.25
CA PRO A 104 -0.10 6.49 -10.53
C PRO A 104 -0.27 8.00 -10.39
N HIS A 105 0.70 8.74 -10.91
CA HIS A 105 0.63 10.19 -10.89
C HIS A 105 -0.37 10.68 -11.94
N THR A 106 -1.48 11.22 -11.47
CA THR A 106 -2.42 11.98 -12.30
C THR A 106 -2.50 13.42 -11.79
N GLN A 107 -2.73 14.36 -12.72
CA GLN A 107 -2.92 15.76 -12.36
C GLN A 107 -4.26 15.99 -11.64
N THR A 108 -5.24 15.12 -11.88
CA THR A 108 -6.60 15.24 -11.33
C THR A 108 -6.81 14.52 -10.00
N PHE A 109 -5.84 13.72 -9.53
CA PHE A 109 -6.00 12.89 -8.33
C PHE A 109 -6.52 13.70 -7.13
N CYS A 110 -5.86 14.82 -6.81
CA CYS A 110 -6.28 15.63 -5.67
C CYS A 110 -7.57 16.40 -5.91
N SER A 111 -7.85 16.89 -7.12
CA SER A 111 -9.13 17.55 -7.40
C SER A 111 -10.32 16.59 -7.32
N GLU A 112 -10.12 15.31 -7.62
CA GLU A 112 -11.16 14.28 -7.51
C GLU A 112 -11.30 13.70 -6.09
N THR A 113 -10.27 13.87 -5.25
CA THR A 113 -10.22 13.29 -3.91
C THR A 113 -10.58 14.31 -2.82
N SER A 114 -10.18 15.57 -2.96
CA SER A 114 -10.52 16.64 -2.01
C SER A 114 -12.04 16.87 -1.96
N GLY A 115 -12.58 17.04 -0.75
CA GLY A 115 -14.01 17.17 -0.49
C GLY A 115 -14.80 15.87 -0.66
N ARG A 116 -14.19 14.78 -1.14
CA ARG A 116 -14.88 13.52 -1.37
C ARG A 116 -15.16 12.81 -0.06
N LYS A 117 -16.42 12.39 0.11
CA LYS A 117 -16.86 11.55 1.21
C LYS A 117 -16.57 10.08 0.92
N PHE A 118 -15.81 9.45 1.81
CA PHE A 118 -15.62 8.01 1.87
C PHE A 118 -16.46 7.42 3.02
N THR A 119 -16.47 6.10 3.16
CA THR A 119 -17.34 5.39 4.12
C THR A 119 -17.21 5.91 5.56
N TYR A 120 -15.99 6.27 5.99
CA TYR A 120 -15.71 6.60 7.40
C TYR A 120 -15.30 8.06 7.64
N PHE A 121 -14.97 8.80 6.59
CA PHE A 121 -14.41 10.15 6.69
C PHE A 121 -14.57 10.90 5.36
N THR A 122 -14.36 12.20 5.43
CA THR A 122 -14.25 13.09 4.29
C THR A 122 -12.79 13.51 4.16
N VAL A 123 -12.27 13.55 2.93
CA VAL A 123 -10.94 14.13 2.68
C VAL A 123 -11.11 15.65 2.62
N GLU A 124 -10.61 16.36 3.62
CA GLU A 124 -10.63 17.82 3.68
C GLU A 124 -9.65 18.43 2.68
N ASN A 125 -8.46 17.84 2.56
CA ASN A 125 -7.40 18.33 1.69
C ASN A 125 -6.59 17.18 1.08
N CYS A 126 -6.07 17.41 -0.11
CA CYS A 126 -5.12 16.54 -0.80
C CYS A 126 -4.03 17.41 -1.43
N LYS A 127 -2.78 17.05 -1.19
CA LYS A 127 -1.63 17.67 -1.87
C LYS A 127 -0.68 16.63 -2.41
N LEU A 128 -0.02 16.95 -3.52
CA LEU A 128 1.11 16.18 -4.01
C LEU A 128 2.25 16.32 -2.99
N TYR A 129 2.70 15.20 -2.44
CA TYR A 129 3.79 15.15 -1.46
C TYR A 129 5.13 14.95 -2.16
N SER A 130 5.23 13.95 -3.04
CA SER A 130 6.46 13.67 -3.79
C SER A 130 6.18 12.91 -5.08
N LYS A 131 7.10 13.02 -6.03
CA LYS A 131 7.13 12.19 -7.24
C LYS A 131 8.25 11.16 -7.09
N HIS A 132 8.00 9.94 -7.55
CA HIS A 132 8.99 8.86 -7.50
C HIS A 132 9.79 8.76 -8.80
N PRO A 133 11.05 8.32 -8.74
CA PRO A 133 11.86 8.05 -9.92
C PRO A 133 11.16 7.13 -10.95
N PRO A 134 11.29 7.40 -12.26
CA PRO A 134 10.74 6.54 -13.32
C PRO A 134 11.28 5.10 -13.34
N GLN A 135 12.37 4.83 -12.62
CA GLN A 135 12.95 3.48 -12.53
C GLN A 135 12.10 2.54 -11.67
N LEU A 136 11.24 3.08 -10.80
CA LEU A 136 10.36 2.29 -9.94
C LEU A 136 9.31 1.53 -10.74
N ASN A 137 8.79 2.17 -11.79
CA ASN A 137 7.80 1.61 -12.69
C ASN A 137 7.78 2.37 -14.02
N ARG A 138 7.35 1.69 -15.09
CA ARG A 138 7.21 2.34 -16.41
C ARG A 138 6.23 3.51 -16.40
N GLU A 139 5.26 3.51 -15.48
CA GLU A 139 4.31 4.62 -15.28
C GLU A 139 4.85 5.55 -14.19
N LEU A 140 4.63 6.86 -14.33
CA LEU A 140 5.00 7.84 -13.33
C LEU A 140 4.18 7.61 -12.04
N ILE A 141 4.85 7.51 -10.90
CA ILE A 141 4.24 7.27 -9.58
C ILE A 141 4.46 8.50 -8.70
N ALA A 142 3.47 8.82 -7.86
CA ALA A 142 3.54 9.91 -6.90
C ALA A 142 2.95 9.50 -5.55
N THR A 143 3.39 10.18 -4.50
CA THR A 143 2.78 10.15 -3.18
C THR A 143 1.97 11.43 -2.97
N TYR A 144 0.78 11.26 -2.42
CA TYR A 144 -0.16 12.31 -2.07
C TYR A 144 -0.40 12.27 -0.57
N GLU A 145 -0.46 13.43 0.07
CA GLU A 145 -0.84 13.56 1.47
C GLU A 145 -2.31 13.97 1.53
N LEU A 146 -3.11 13.17 2.23
CA LEU A 146 -4.53 13.42 2.50
C LEU A 146 -4.72 13.89 3.93
N THR A 147 -5.49 14.95 4.11
CA THR A 147 -6.01 15.39 5.41
C THR A 147 -7.47 14.99 5.53
N LEU A 148 -7.82 14.34 6.63
CA LEU A 148 -9.15 13.81 6.91
C LEU A 148 -9.85 14.60 8.00
N ASP A 149 -11.17 14.73 7.87
CA ASP A 149 -12.05 15.32 8.89
C ASP A 149 -12.01 14.55 10.23
N LYS A 150 -11.72 13.25 10.17
CA LYS A 150 -11.68 12.33 11.30
C LYS A 150 -10.44 11.45 11.26
N SER A 151 -9.98 11.05 12.44
CA SER A 151 -8.86 10.11 12.54
C SER A 151 -9.25 8.73 11.98
N ALA A 152 -8.43 8.22 11.08
CA ALA A 152 -8.55 6.88 10.52
C ALA A 152 -7.56 5.92 11.20
N ASP A 153 -8.07 4.76 11.58
CA ASP A 153 -7.29 3.58 11.92
C ASP A 153 -6.98 2.77 10.65
N ARG A 154 -6.18 1.71 10.78
CA ARG A 154 -5.82 0.81 9.67
C ARG A 154 -7.04 0.33 8.86
N PHE A 155 -8.14 0.03 9.55
CA PHE A 155 -9.31 -0.62 8.97
C PHE A 155 -10.03 0.39 8.07
N LYS A 156 -10.20 1.61 8.54
CA LYS A 156 -10.76 2.71 7.76
C LYS A 156 -9.88 3.05 6.55
N VAL A 157 -8.55 3.04 6.71
CA VAL A 157 -7.61 3.27 5.59
C VAL A 157 -7.67 2.14 4.58
N HIS A 158 -7.82 0.88 5.01
CA HIS A 158 -8.01 -0.25 4.10
C HIS A 158 -9.20 -0.02 3.16
N HIS A 159 -10.34 0.37 3.72
CA HIS A 159 -11.55 0.64 2.96
C HIS A 159 -11.39 1.82 1.99
N LEU A 160 -10.62 2.84 2.35
CA LEU A 160 -10.25 3.91 1.44
C LEU A 160 -9.46 3.37 0.24
N LEU A 161 -8.43 2.55 0.49
CA LEU A 161 -7.62 1.96 -0.57
C LEU A 161 -8.42 1.02 -1.46
N GLU A 162 -9.36 0.24 -0.90
CA GLU A 162 -10.31 -0.54 -1.69
C GLU A 162 -11.08 0.36 -2.65
N GLN A 163 -11.63 1.49 -2.18
CA GLN A 163 -12.40 2.41 -3.01
C GLN A 163 -11.54 3.11 -4.07
N LEU A 164 -10.32 3.52 -3.73
CA LEU A 164 -9.36 4.13 -4.67
C LEU A 164 -8.87 3.13 -5.73
N ASN A 165 -8.75 1.86 -5.37
CA ASN A 165 -8.46 0.76 -6.30
C ASN A 165 -9.74 0.21 -6.99
N GLY A 166 -10.83 0.98 -6.98
CA GLY A 166 -12.05 0.68 -7.75
C GLY A 166 -13.00 -0.35 -7.12
N GLY A 167 -12.79 -0.74 -5.87
CA GLY A 167 -13.68 -1.63 -5.10
C GLY A 167 -13.80 -3.05 -5.65
N ARG A 168 -12.95 -3.44 -6.63
CA ARG A 168 -13.07 -4.73 -7.33
C ARG A 168 -12.35 -5.85 -6.57
N PRO A 169 -12.86 -7.09 -6.58
CA PRO A 169 -12.26 -8.26 -5.90
C PRO A 169 -10.92 -8.73 -6.49
N ARG A 170 -10.38 -8.04 -7.51
CA ARG A 170 -9.04 -8.29 -8.07
C ARG A 170 -7.96 -7.47 -7.36
N CYS A 171 -8.32 -6.42 -6.62
CA CYS A 171 -7.41 -5.66 -5.75
C CYS A 171 -7.42 -6.21 -4.34
N ARG A 172 -6.87 -7.42 -4.25
CA ARG A 172 -6.90 -8.24 -3.05
C ARG A 172 -5.97 -7.72 -1.97
N TYR A 173 -4.87 -7.07 -2.37
CA TYR A 173 -3.86 -6.61 -1.43
C TYR A 173 -3.71 -5.10 -1.49
N ASN A 174 -3.93 -4.47 -0.34
CA ASN A 174 -3.56 -3.09 -0.07
C ASN A 174 -2.40 -3.14 0.93
N ALA A 175 -1.23 -2.59 0.59
CA ALA A 175 -0.12 -2.57 1.52
C ALA A 175 0.00 -1.24 2.28
N PHE A 176 0.62 -1.38 3.43
CA PHE A 176 0.94 -0.42 4.47
C PHE A 176 2.42 -0.63 4.78
N SER A 177 3.25 0.39 4.59
CA SER A 177 4.61 0.29 5.10
C SER A 177 4.59 0.51 6.61
N LEU A 178 5.18 -0.41 7.36
CA LEU A 178 5.71 -0.08 8.69
C LEU A 178 7.22 -0.10 8.58
N ALA A 179 7.77 1.09 8.39
CA ALA A 179 9.19 1.32 8.27
C ALA A 179 9.93 1.00 9.59
N TYR A 180 10.65 -0.13 9.63
CA TYR A 180 11.94 -0.23 10.32
C TYR A 180 13.02 -0.33 9.23
N PHE A 181 13.35 0.78 8.57
CA PHE A 181 14.51 0.84 7.69
C PHE A 181 15.73 1.15 8.57
N ASN A 182 16.31 0.12 9.18
CA ASN A 182 17.71 0.17 9.63
C ASN A 182 18.62 -0.14 8.43
#